data_AF-A0A0B2PGM4-F1
#
_entry.id   AF-A0A0B2PGM4-F1
#
_cell.length_a   1.000
_cell.length_b   1.000
_cell.length_c   1.000
_cell.angle_alpha   90.00
_cell.angle_beta   90.00
_cell.angle_gamma   90.00
#
_symmetry.space_group_name_H-M   'P 1'
#
loop_
_entity.id
_entity.type
_entity.pdbx_description
1 polymer ?
#
loop_
_entity_poly.entity_id
_entity_poly.type
_entity_poly.pdbx_seq_one_letter_code
_entity_poly.pdbx_strand_id
1 'polypeptide(L)'
;DLVTNLPGQPPVDFQHYAGYVTVNETNGRVLFYWFYEAMTKPQDNPLALWLNGGCSSVGYGATQDLDPFLADTDGRGLKFNNFSWNKGMKREI
;
A
#
# COMPACT_ATOMS: atom_id res chain seq x y z
N ASP A 1 3.68 -9.38 9.21
CA ASP A 1 3.52 -7.97 9.62
C ASP A 1 2.11 -7.44 9.40
N LEU A 2 1.07 -8.20 9.80
CA LEU A 2 -0.32 -7.75 9.66
C LEU A 2 -0.48 -6.40 10.37
N VAL A 3 -0.98 -5.41 9.65
CA VAL A 3 -1.28 -4.11 10.21
C VAL A 3 -2.68 -4.20 10.81
N THR A 4 -2.77 -4.17 12.14
CA THR A 4 -4.06 -4.27 12.84
C THR A 4 -4.75 -2.93 13.01
N ASN A 5 -3.99 -1.83 13.04
CA ASN A 5 -4.50 -0.47 13.12
C ASN A 5 -3.42 0.54 12.73
N LEU A 6 -3.84 1.66 12.15
CA LEU A 6 -3.00 2.85 11.96
C LEU A 6 -3.65 4.06 12.64
N PRO A 7 -2.86 4.98 13.21
CA PRO A 7 -3.38 6.24 13.74
C PRO A 7 -4.20 6.98 12.66
N GLY A 8 -5.47 7.27 12.96
CA GLY A 8 -6.35 8.01 12.06
C GLY A 8 -6.86 7.23 10.85
N GLN A 9 -6.71 5.90 10.81
CA GLN A 9 -7.26 5.06 9.75
C GLN A 9 -8.78 4.88 9.90
N PRO A 10 -9.57 5.11 8.83
CA PRO A 10 -10.98 4.76 8.81
C PRO A 10 -11.17 3.23 8.77
N PRO A 11 -12.31 2.69 9.22
CA PRO A 11 -12.60 1.27 9.12
C PRO A 11 -12.49 0.76 7.67
N VAL A 12 -11.85 -0.38 7.48
CA VAL A 12 -11.68 -1.05 6.19
C VAL A 12 -12.00 -2.55 6.31
N ASP A 13 -12.39 -3.15 5.20
CA ASP A 13 -12.83 -4.54 5.08
C ASP A 13 -11.82 -5.44 4.32
N PHE A 14 -10.60 -4.94 4.10
CA PHE A 14 -9.49 -5.67 3.49
C PHE A 14 -8.30 -5.74 4.44
N GLN A 15 -7.44 -6.75 4.27
CA GLN A 15 -6.22 -6.90 5.07
C GLN A 15 -5.04 -6.17 4.40
N HIS A 16 -4.12 -5.69 5.22
CA HIS A 16 -2.90 -5.05 4.76
C HIS A 16 -1.71 -5.36 5.69
N TYR A 17 -0.52 -5.37 5.11
CA TYR A 17 0.69 -5.90 5.72
C TYR A 17 1.85 -4.96 5.41
N ALA A 18 2.70 -4.65 6.38
CA ALA A 18 3.83 -3.75 6.17
C ALA A 18 5.06 -4.21 6.93
N GLY A 19 6.20 -4.38 6.25
CA GLY A 19 7.42 -4.85 6.90
C GLY A 19 8.65 -4.79 6.02
N TYR A 20 9.65 -5.62 6.34
CA TYR A 20 10.95 -5.58 5.69
C TYR A 20 11.30 -6.94 5.08
N VAL A 21 11.90 -6.91 3.89
CA VAL A 21 12.48 -8.08 3.22
C VAL A 21 13.97 -7.84 3.03
N THR A 22 14.80 -8.75 3.54
CA THR A 22 16.24 -8.72 3.30
C THR A 22 16.53 -9.14 1.87
N VAL A 23 17.22 -8.28 1.12
CA VAL A 23 17.59 -8.53 -0.29
C VAL A 23 19.08 -8.75 -0.48
N ASN A 24 19.90 -8.42 0.51
CA ASN A 24 21.31 -8.76 0.54
C ASN A 24 21.79 -8.84 1.99
N GLU A 25 21.96 -10.05 2.52
CA GLU A 25 22.40 -10.29 3.89
C GLU A 25 23.81 -9.78 4.13
N THR A 26 24.74 -10.07 3.22
CA THR A 26 26.16 -9.69 3.34
C THR A 26 26.36 -8.18 3.46
N ASN A 27 25.56 -7.39 2.75
CA ASN A 27 25.62 -5.93 2.76
C ASN A 27 24.53 -5.29 3.64
N GLY A 28 23.76 -6.08 4.39
CA GLY A 28 22.68 -5.60 5.26
C GLY A 28 21.57 -4.84 4.53
N ARG A 29 21.33 -5.11 3.24
CA ARG A 29 20.29 -4.39 2.46
C ARG A 29 18.92 -4.99 2.73
N VAL A 30 17.98 -4.13 3.15
CA VAL A 30 16.58 -4.47 3.38
C VAL A 30 15.68 -3.53 2.58
N LEU A 31 14.58 -4.06 2.07
CA LEU A 31 13.51 -3.28 1.42
C LEU A 31 12.28 -3.27 2.32
N PHE A 32 11.72 -2.08 2.53
CA PHE A 32 10.40 -1.96 3.14
C PHE A 32 9.31 -2.25 2.08
N TYR A 33 8.24 -2.92 2.49
CA TYR A 33 7.05 -3.13 1.67
C TYR A 33 5.79 -2.76 2.45
N TRP A 34 4.76 -2.34 1.71
CA TRP A 34 3.40 -2.21 2.21
C TRP A 34 2.45 -2.82 1.19
N PHE A 35 1.77 -3.90 1.58
CA PHE A 35 0.88 -4.68 0.74
C PHE A 35 -0.57 -4.52 1.21
N TYR A 36 -1.48 -4.34 0.26
CA TYR A 36 -2.92 -4.26 0.49
C TYR A 36 -3.61 -5.36 -0.34
N GLU A 37 -4.45 -6.16 0.30
CA GLU A 37 -5.27 -7.13 -0.41
C GLU A 37 -6.32 -6.43 -1.29
N ALA A 38 -6.73 -7.12 -2.36
CA ALA A 38 -7.87 -6.68 -3.15
C ALA A 38 -9.15 -6.75 -2.32
N MET A 39 -9.99 -5.71 -2.41
CA MET A 39 -11.24 -5.61 -1.64
C MET A 39 -12.26 -6.68 -2.00
N THR A 40 -12.20 -7.20 -3.23
CA THR A 40 -13.12 -8.23 -3.71
C THR A 40 -12.34 -9.44 -4.18
N LYS A 41 -12.62 -10.62 -3.60
CA LYS A 41 -12.02 -11.91 -4.00
C LYS A 41 -10.49 -11.84 -4.09
N PRO A 42 -9.78 -11.56 -2.98
CA PRO A 42 -8.32 -11.38 -3.00
C PRO A 42 -7.56 -12.57 -3.57
N GLN A 43 -8.08 -13.80 -3.38
CA GLN A 43 -7.50 -15.04 -3.90
C GLN A 43 -7.59 -15.17 -5.44
N ASP A 44 -8.56 -14.49 -6.06
CA ASP A 44 -8.82 -14.59 -7.51
C ASP A 44 -8.16 -13.45 -8.31
N ASN A 45 -7.60 -12.44 -7.62
CA ASN A 45 -6.99 -11.28 -8.25
C ASN A 45 -5.47 -11.45 -8.41
N PRO A 46 -4.88 -10.91 -9.49
CA PRO A 46 -3.45 -10.97 -9.69
C PRO A 46 -2.70 -10.07 -8.70
N LEU A 47 -1.47 -10.46 -8.36
CA LEU A 47 -0.54 -9.62 -7.61
C LEU A 47 0.05 -8.53 -8.51
N ALA A 48 -0.08 -7.27 -8.12
CA ALA A 48 0.62 -6.15 -8.75
C ALA A 48 1.73 -5.62 -7.85
N LEU A 49 2.91 -5.40 -8.44
CA LEU A 49 4.04 -4.76 -7.78
C LEU A 49 4.19 -3.34 -8.32
N TRP A 50 4.08 -2.35 -7.44
CA TRP A 50 4.27 -0.94 -7.79
C TRP A 50 5.62 -0.43 -7.28
N LEU A 51 6.43 0.13 -8.19
CA LEU A 51 7.74 0.71 -7.89
C LEU A 51 7.79 2.13 -8.45
N ASN A 52 7.81 3.13 -7.57
CA ASN A 52 8.12 4.50 -7.98
C ASN A 52 9.63 4.66 -8.17
N GLY A 53 10.05 5.43 -9.18
CA GLY A 53 11.42 5.94 -9.28
C GLY A 53 11.66 7.10 -8.32
N GLY A 54 12.93 7.47 -8.09
CA GLY A 54 13.30 8.62 -7.26
C GLY A 54 13.73 8.28 -5.82
N CYS A 55 13.76 9.29 -4.94
CA CYS A 55 14.38 9.21 -3.61
C CYS A 55 13.48 8.55 -2.52
N SER A 56 12.17 8.38 -2.78
CA SER A 56 11.27 7.63 -1.90
C SER A 56 10.01 7.21 -2.64
N SER A 57 9.71 5.90 -2.64
CA SER A 57 8.55 5.34 -3.32
C SER A 57 7.27 5.38 -2.49
N VAL A 58 7.38 5.27 -1.17
CA VAL A 58 6.22 5.22 -0.26
C VAL A 58 5.74 6.61 0.12
N GLY A 59 6.64 7.56 0.36
CA GLY A 59 6.27 8.90 0.86
C GLY A 59 5.65 9.84 -0.18
N TYR A 60 5.87 9.59 -1.48
CA TYR A 60 5.37 10.47 -2.55
C TYR A 60 4.31 9.79 -3.40
N GLY A 61 4.57 8.60 -3.96
CA GLY A 61 3.62 7.97 -4.90
C GLY A 61 2.57 7.05 -4.25
N ALA A 62 2.92 6.34 -3.18
CA ALA A 62 1.96 5.45 -2.50
C ALA A 62 0.83 6.25 -1.84
N THR A 63 1.18 7.27 -1.04
CA THR A 63 0.20 8.09 -0.30
C THR A 63 -0.55 9.15 -1.09
N GLN A 64 -0.24 9.37 -2.38
CA GLN A 64 -0.90 10.43 -3.18
C GLN A 64 -1.79 9.93 -4.31
N ASP A 65 -1.53 8.77 -4.92
CA ASP A 65 -2.29 8.36 -6.12
C ASP A 65 -2.93 6.97 -6.06
N LEU A 66 -2.24 5.95 -5.54
CA LEU A 66 -2.64 4.54 -5.76
C LEU A 66 -3.06 3.76 -4.52
N ASP A 67 -2.60 4.17 -3.32
CA ASP A 67 -2.92 3.47 -2.09
C ASP A 67 -4.39 3.67 -1.69
N PRO A 68 -4.96 2.74 -0.90
CA PRO A 68 -6.27 2.91 -0.29
C PRO A 68 -6.35 4.06 0.72
N PHE A 69 -5.22 4.62 1.15
CA PHE A 69 -5.17 5.72 2.13
C PHE A 69 -4.41 6.92 1.57
N LEU A 70 -5.05 8.09 1.62
CA LEU A 70 -4.43 9.39 1.37
C LEU A 70 -4.18 10.08 2.71
N ALA A 71 -3.06 10.79 2.83
CA ALA A 71 -2.85 11.67 3.97
C ALA A 71 -3.91 12.79 3.98
N ASP A 72 -4.51 13.06 5.14
CA ASP A 72 -5.39 14.21 5.30
C ASP A 72 -4.60 15.52 5.17
N THR A 73 -5.27 16.60 4.79
CA THR A 73 -4.71 17.94 4.55
C THR A 73 -4.00 18.54 5.77
N ASP A 74 -4.30 18.05 6.97
CA ASP A 74 -3.65 18.46 8.22
C ASP A 74 -2.48 17.53 8.63
N GLY A 75 -2.23 16.46 7.87
CA GLY A 75 -1.18 15.47 8.09
C GLY A 75 -1.40 14.57 9.31
N ARG A 76 -2.59 14.60 9.93
CA ARG A 76 -2.87 13.90 11.21
C ARG A 76 -3.82 12.72 11.06
N GLY A 77 -4.39 12.53 9.88
CA GLY A 77 -5.34 11.46 9.60
C GLY A 77 -5.13 10.83 8.24
N LEU A 78 -5.85 9.73 8.02
CA LEU A 78 -5.92 9.06 6.73
C LEU A 78 -7.34 9.15 6.19
N LYS A 79 -7.47 9.45 4.90
CA LYS A 79 -8.73 9.43 4.16
C LYS A 79 -8.72 8.28 3.18
N PHE A 80 -9.87 7.64 3.00
CA PHE A 80 -9.97 6.55 2.05
C PHE A 80 -9.93 7.06 0.61
N ASN A 81 -9.06 6.45 -0.21
CA ASN A 81 -8.96 6.76 -1.63
C ASN A 81 -10.03 6.00 -2.41
N ASN A 82 -10.97 6.74 -3.00
CA ASN A 82 -12.05 6.10 -3.76
C ASN A 82 -11.60 5.50 -5.09
N PHE A 83 -10.41 5.82 -5.57
CA PHE A 83 -9.83 5.34 -6.83
C PHE A 83 -8.64 4.40 -6.61
N SER A 84 -8.51 3.84 -5.40
CA SER A 84 -7.41 2.94 -5.07
C SER A 84 -7.38 1.69 -5.95
N TRP A 85 -6.17 1.25 -6.30
CA TRP A 85 -5.99 0.10 -7.20
C TRP A 85 -6.47 -1.22 -6.59
N ASN A 86 -6.51 -1.32 -5.26
CA ASN A 86 -7.01 -2.51 -4.59
C ASN A 86 -8.55 -2.67 -4.64
N LYS A 87 -9.30 -1.70 -5.20
CA LYS A 87 -10.72 -1.89 -5.58
C LYS A 87 -10.89 -2.78 -6.81
N GLY A 88 -9.83 -2.99 -7.58
CA GLY A 88 -9.82 -3.80 -8.78
C GLY A 88 -9.05 -3.08 -9.89
N MET A 89 -7.90 -3.64 -10.29
CA MET A 89 -7.31 -3.32 -11.58
C MET A 89 -8.31 -3.75 -12.66
N LYS A 90 -9.06 -2.79 -13.20
CA LYS A 90 -9.70 -3.02 -14.50
C LYS A 90 -8.55 -3.23 -15.48
N ARG A 91 -8.51 -4.40 -16.11
CA ARG A 91 -7.69 -4.60 -17.30
C ARG A 91 -8.12 -3.55 -18.33
N GLU A 92 -7.36 -2.49 -18.46
CA GLU A 92 -7.36 -1.68 -19.67
C GLU A 92 -6.42 -2.40 -20.64
N ILE A 93 -7.03 -3.02 -21.66
CA ILE A 93 -6.35 -3.46 -22.88
C ILE A 93 -6.94 -2.62 -24.01
#